data_AF-A0A1G7PV30-F1
#
_entry.id   AF-A0A1G7PV30-F1
#
_cell.length_a   1.000
_cell.length_b   1.000
_cell.length_c   1.000
_cell.angle_alpha   90.00
_cell.angle_beta   90.00
_cell.angle_gamma   90.00
#
_symmetry.space_group_name_H-M   'P 1'
#
loop_
_entity.id
_entity.type
_entity.pdbx_description
1 polymer ?
#
loop_
_entity_poly.entity_id
_entity_poly.type
_entity_poly.pdbx_seq_one_letter_code
_entity_poly.pdbx_strand_id
1 'polypeptide(L)'
;MTHRIHATCVALDGRGVVLRGPSGAGKSALALRLIAEAGAALVADDQTELTAHGGEAVATAPAGLPAAIEGRGAGLLAAPRIERAPVALVVDLVPGTTVRLPDPAEVTLDGITVPRAELDAGDPAAVAKVLLAVRGGCGAGSRPTPQDRTAMTEAPPPADPAAARRVVLVTGMSGAGRSTFLRALEDVGYEVVDNLPLHLLDAVVREDGRDTPVAIGIDIRSRSFAVEPFLDALDALRADPALAVTLAFLDCENAVLQRRYTETRRRHPLARERPVRDGIAAERRLVEPLRTRADMAIDTSTLDPKDLRHLAAAQLGLDRQAGMAIFVTSFAFREGVPREADLVFDVRFLRNPHSDPELRPLTGLDPAVGEHVCQDPDYPALRAGLAAMLRRLVPRYEREGKSYLTIAVGCTGGRHRSVAVAEDLAAILRGLGREPVLSHRDLGDSAGGAPA
;
A
#
# COMPACT_ATOMS: atom_id res chain seq x y z
N MET A 1 50.67 3.81 -0.84
CA MET A 1 51.10 4.74 0.23
C MET A 1 49.83 5.29 0.85
N THR A 2 49.81 5.80 2.08
CA THR A 2 48.56 6.40 2.62
C THR A 2 48.47 7.86 2.19
N HIS A 3 47.44 8.22 1.44
CA HIS A 3 47.19 9.58 0.93
C HIS A 3 45.96 10.18 1.61
N ARG A 4 46.10 11.37 2.22
CA ARG A 4 45.01 12.02 2.95
C ARG A 4 44.33 13.08 2.08
N ILE A 5 43.00 13.09 2.08
CA ILE A 5 42.18 14.06 1.33
C ILE A 5 41.17 14.76 2.24
N HIS A 6 40.83 16.01 1.90
CA HIS A 6 39.73 16.74 2.54
C HIS A 6 38.39 16.31 1.94
N ALA A 7 37.81 15.29 2.53
CA ALA A 7 36.56 14.68 2.09
C ALA A 7 35.88 13.96 3.25
N THR A 8 34.55 13.94 3.21
CA THR A 8 33.74 13.07 4.07
C THR A 8 33.47 11.78 3.29
N CYS A 9 33.69 10.62 3.91
CA CYS A 9 33.42 9.34 3.30
C CYS A 9 32.35 8.59 4.10
N VAL A 10 31.32 8.13 3.39
CA VAL A 10 30.28 7.23 3.90
C VAL A 10 30.28 5.96 3.09
N ALA A 11 29.78 4.87 3.65
CA ALA A 11 29.65 3.60 2.98
C ALA A 11 28.18 3.21 2.84
N LEU A 12 27.78 2.91 1.60
CA LEU A 12 26.47 2.40 1.24
C LEU A 12 26.63 0.95 0.81
N ASP A 13 25.93 0.02 1.48
CA ASP A 13 26.04 -1.42 1.18
C ASP A 13 27.51 -1.91 1.17
N GLY A 14 28.35 -1.37 2.07
CA GLY A 14 29.79 -1.66 2.16
C GLY A 14 30.68 -0.95 1.13
N ARG A 15 30.12 -0.15 0.21
CA ARG A 15 30.84 0.60 -0.82
C ARG A 15 31.04 2.06 -0.44
N GLY A 16 32.28 2.52 -0.42
CA GLY A 16 32.68 3.87 -0.05
C GLY A 16 32.28 4.91 -1.11
N VAL A 17 31.58 5.94 -0.66
CA VAL A 17 31.29 7.17 -1.40
C VAL A 17 32.10 8.30 -0.78
N VAL A 18 32.97 8.91 -1.57
CA VAL A 18 33.82 10.01 -1.14
C VAL A 18 33.20 11.33 -1.59
N LEU A 19 32.76 12.16 -0.64
CA LEU A 19 32.16 13.46 -0.88
C LEU A 19 33.24 14.55 -0.80
N ARG A 20 33.51 15.19 -1.94
CA ARG A 20 34.48 16.28 -2.07
C ARG A 20 33.76 17.59 -2.39
N GLY A 21 34.44 18.71 -2.21
CA GLY A 21 33.93 20.03 -2.53
C GLY A 21 34.45 21.10 -1.58
N PRO A 22 34.26 22.40 -1.89
CA PRO A 22 34.73 23.48 -1.04
C PRO A 22 34.08 23.45 0.36
N SER A 23 34.64 24.21 1.29
CA SER A 23 34.00 24.41 2.60
C SER A 23 32.60 25.01 2.41
N GLY A 24 31.61 24.49 3.13
CA GLY A 24 30.21 24.92 2.97
C GLY A 24 29.45 24.30 1.79
N ALA A 25 30.06 23.46 0.96
CA ALA A 25 29.39 22.80 -0.17
C ALA A 25 28.34 21.73 0.22
N GLY A 26 28.11 21.50 1.52
CA GLY A 26 27.13 20.54 2.00
C GLY A 26 27.61 19.09 2.17
N LYS A 27 28.94 18.83 2.22
CA LYS A 27 29.51 17.49 2.45
C LYS A 27 28.88 16.75 3.64
N SER A 28 28.95 17.35 4.83
CA SER A 28 28.39 16.76 6.06
C SER A 28 26.87 16.68 6.02
N ALA A 29 26.19 17.64 5.38
CA ALA A 29 24.73 17.61 5.23
C ALA A 29 24.27 16.45 4.34
N LEU A 30 24.91 16.25 3.18
CA LEU A 30 24.62 15.11 2.32
C LEU A 30 25.04 13.79 2.96
N ALA A 31 26.17 13.73 3.66
CA ALA A 31 26.58 12.54 4.41
C ALA A 31 25.54 12.17 5.49
N LEU A 32 25.05 13.14 6.26
CA LEU A 32 23.98 12.93 7.24
C LEU A 32 22.69 12.44 6.60
N ARG A 33 22.30 13.01 5.45
CA ARG A 33 21.15 12.53 4.68
C ARG A 33 21.36 11.12 4.15
N LEU A 34 22.54 10.77 3.65
CA LEU A 34 22.85 9.40 3.22
C LEU A 34 22.82 8.42 4.40
N ILE A 35 23.29 8.83 5.58
CA ILE A 35 23.21 8.02 6.80
C ILE A 35 21.75 7.84 7.24
N ALA A 36 20.97 8.92 7.27
CA ALA A 36 19.61 8.91 7.79
C ALA A 36 18.56 8.34 6.81
N GLU A 37 18.64 8.68 5.53
CA GLU A 37 17.67 8.32 4.49
C GLU A 37 18.03 7.00 3.78
N ALA A 38 19.31 6.64 3.76
CA ALA A 38 19.82 5.51 2.96
C ALA A 38 20.64 4.49 3.75
N GLY A 39 20.68 4.60 5.09
CA GLY A 39 21.36 3.64 5.96
C GLY A 39 22.88 3.60 5.79
N ALA A 40 23.48 4.65 5.23
CA ALA A 40 24.94 4.68 5.09
C ALA A 40 25.63 4.65 6.45
N ALA A 41 26.82 4.05 6.51
CA ALA A 41 27.70 4.16 7.67
C ALA A 41 28.79 5.20 7.42
N LEU A 42 29.13 5.99 8.42
CA LEU A 42 30.27 6.90 8.36
C LEU A 42 31.57 6.08 8.31
N VAL A 43 32.45 6.41 7.36
CA VAL A 43 33.82 5.89 7.32
C VAL A 43 34.75 6.93 7.94
N ALA A 44 34.68 8.16 7.45
CA ALA A 44 35.50 9.28 7.89
C ALA A 44 34.77 10.62 7.67
N ASP A 45 35.00 11.60 8.55
CA ASP A 45 34.46 12.96 8.39
C ASP A 45 35.59 13.99 8.25
N ASP A 46 35.39 14.96 7.36
CA ASP A 46 36.28 16.05 6.96
C ASP A 46 37.65 15.66 6.37
N GLN A 47 38.26 14.58 6.86
CA GLN A 47 39.53 14.05 6.41
C GLN A 47 39.45 12.53 6.23
N THR A 48 39.69 12.07 5.00
CA THR A 48 39.69 10.64 4.64
C THR A 48 41.10 10.22 4.23
N GLU A 49 41.58 9.09 4.75
CA GLU A 49 42.82 8.44 4.33
C GLU A 49 42.52 7.36 3.29
N LEU A 50 43.21 7.45 2.15
CA LEU A 50 43.08 6.53 1.02
C LEU A 50 44.35 5.68 0.90
N THR A 51 44.16 4.39 0.65
CA THR A 51 45.24 3.44 0.38
C THR A 51 44.86 2.56 -0.79
N ALA A 52 45.78 2.31 -1.73
CA ALA A 52 45.59 1.27 -2.73
C ALA A 52 45.88 -0.12 -2.14
N HIS A 53 44.90 -1.02 -2.18
CA HIS A 53 45.05 -2.42 -1.76
C HIS A 53 44.31 -3.34 -2.74
N GLY A 54 45.00 -4.35 -3.29
CA GLY A 54 44.36 -5.34 -4.18
C GLY A 54 43.82 -4.79 -5.50
N GLY A 55 44.27 -3.61 -5.95
CA GLY A 55 43.73 -2.94 -7.13
C GLY A 55 42.52 -2.04 -6.86
N GLU A 56 42.12 -1.89 -5.60
CA GLU A 56 41.04 -1.00 -5.17
C GLU A 56 41.57 0.14 -4.29
N ALA A 57 40.95 1.32 -4.38
CA ALA A 57 41.19 2.38 -3.41
C ALA A 57 40.34 2.12 -2.18
N VAL A 58 40.95 2.06 -0.99
CA VAL A 58 40.25 1.84 0.28
C VAL A 58 40.30 3.11 1.12
N ALA A 59 39.13 3.59 1.54
CA ALA A 59 38.96 4.73 2.44
C ALA A 59 38.94 4.29 3.90
N THR A 60 39.61 5.06 4.75
CA THR A 60 39.69 4.90 6.21
C THR A 60 39.66 6.26 6.88
N ALA A 61 39.29 6.31 8.15
CA ALA A 61 39.48 7.50 8.95
C ALA A 61 40.92 7.57 9.50
N PRO A 62 41.54 8.76 9.50
CA PRO A 62 42.75 9.01 10.27
C PRO A 62 42.65 8.63 11.74
N ALA A 63 43.77 8.19 12.31
CA ALA A 63 43.88 7.93 13.74
C ALA A 63 43.55 9.18 14.57
N GLY A 64 42.73 9.01 15.61
CA GLY A 64 42.37 10.06 16.56
C GLY A 64 41.14 10.91 16.21
N LEU A 65 40.48 10.69 15.07
CA LEU A 65 39.21 11.36 14.76
C LEU A 65 38.02 10.73 15.52
N PRO A 66 37.12 11.56 16.07
CA PRO A 66 35.95 11.07 16.79
C PRO A 66 35.06 10.21 15.91
N ALA A 67 34.37 9.23 16.51
CA ALA A 67 33.34 8.41 15.84
C ALA A 67 32.02 9.18 15.72
N ALA A 68 32.09 10.39 15.19
CA ALA A 68 30.97 11.30 15.07
C ALA A 68 31.17 12.19 13.84
N ILE A 69 30.07 12.65 13.28
CA ILE A 69 30.04 13.59 12.16
C ILE A 69 29.67 14.98 12.68
N GLU A 70 30.32 16.02 12.20
CA GLU A 70 29.98 17.40 12.57
C GLU A 70 28.69 17.85 11.86
N GLY A 71 27.61 17.96 12.62
CA GLY A 71 26.37 18.59 12.19
C GLY A 71 26.43 20.09 12.47
N ARG A 72 26.52 20.93 11.43
CA ARG A 72 26.53 22.39 11.58
C ARG A 72 25.29 22.86 12.35
N GLY A 73 25.51 23.50 13.49
CA GLY A 73 24.45 24.00 14.38
C GLY A 73 23.92 22.96 15.39
N ALA A 74 24.33 21.69 15.28
CA ALA A 74 23.95 20.60 16.18
C ALA A 74 25.14 20.01 16.96
N GLY A 75 26.38 20.30 16.55
CA GLY A 75 27.60 19.76 17.17
C GLY A 75 27.98 18.38 16.60
N LEU A 76 28.73 17.59 17.36
CA LEU A 76 29.14 16.24 16.95
C LEU A 76 27.96 15.27 17.14
N LEU A 77 27.54 14.64 16.04
CA LEU A 77 26.43 13.69 16.01
C LEU A 77 26.97 12.26 15.92
N ALA A 78 26.46 11.36 16.76
CA ALA A 78 26.76 9.94 16.65
C ALA A 78 26.15 9.38 15.34
N ALA A 79 26.92 8.57 14.63
CA ALA A 79 26.48 7.89 13.40
C ALA A 79 26.97 6.44 13.40
N PRO A 80 26.24 5.51 12.77
CA PRO A 80 26.75 4.17 12.47
C PRO A 80 28.10 4.28 11.78
N ARG A 81 29.12 3.55 12.24
CA ARG A 81 30.50 3.66 11.75
C ARG A 81 31.03 2.32 11.29
N ILE A 82 31.77 2.34 10.19
CA ILE A 82 32.65 1.24 9.79
C ILE A 82 34.09 1.74 9.68
N GLU A 83 35.05 0.83 9.88
CA GLU A 83 36.47 1.23 9.93
C GLU A 83 37.05 1.57 8.56
N ARG A 84 36.59 0.88 7.51
CA ARG A 84 37.11 1.00 6.15
C ARG A 84 36.07 0.64 5.10
N ALA A 85 36.18 1.20 3.91
CA ALA A 85 35.36 0.81 2.76
C ALA A 85 36.14 0.94 1.43
N PRO A 86 36.00 0.00 0.49
CA PRO A 86 36.48 0.18 -0.88
C PRO A 86 35.70 1.31 -1.56
N VAL A 87 36.40 2.28 -2.14
CA VAL A 87 35.83 3.46 -2.78
C VAL A 87 35.23 3.05 -4.14
N ALA A 88 33.91 3.19 -4.26
CA ALA A 88 33.18 2.87 -5.48
C ALA A 88 32.74 4.12 -6.25
N LEU A 89 32.67 5.28 -5.59
CA LEU A 89 32.21 6.52 -6.21
C LEU A 89 32.85 7.74 -5.52
N VAL A 90 33.22 8.72 -6.34
CA VAL A 90 33.59 10.06 -5.87
C VAL A 90 32.52 11.06 -6.31
N VAL A 91 31.99 11.82 -5.36
CA VAL A 91 30.99 12.86 -5.63
C VAL A 91 31.61 14.22 -5.34
N ASP A 92 31.75 15.04 -6.38
CA ASP A 92 32.20 16.42 -6.27
C ASP A 92 30.99 17.33 -6.10
N LEU A 93 30.88 17.95 -4.93
CA LEU A 93 29.77 18.83 -4.58
C LEU A 93 30.01 20.23 -5.13
N VAL A 94 29.18 20.59 -6.11
CA VAL A 94 29.20 21.86 -6.84
C VAL A 94 27.87 22.57 -6.61
N PRO A 95 27.79 23.56 -5.69
CA PRO A 95 26.56 24.29 -5.41
C PRO A 95 25.98 24.95 -6.67
N GLY A 96 24.69 24.79 -6.90
CA GLY A 96 23.98 25.38 -8.05
C GLY A 96 24.28 24.73 -9.40
N THR A 97 24.89 23.53 -9.44
CA THR A 97 25.11 22.83 -10.70
C THR A 97 23.78 22.49 -11.38
N THR A 98 23.65 22.82 -12.67
CA THR A 98 22.44 22.58 -13.48
C THR A 98 22.67 21.53 -14.57
N VAL A 99 23.75 20.75 -14.44
CA VAL A 99 24.14 19.72 -15.41
C VAL A 99 23.01 18.71 -15.56
N ARG A 100 22.35 18.72 -16.73
CA ARG A 100 21.18 17.88 -17.03
C ARG A 100 21.56 16.45 -17.36
N LEU A 101 22.73 16.25 -17.98
CA LEU A 101 23.33 14.95 -18.28
C LEU A 101 24.83 15.10 -18.01
N PRO A 102 25.38 14.50 -16.94
CA PRO A 102 26.82 14.52 -16.73
C PRO A 102 27.49 13.55 -17.71
N ASP A 103 28.59 13.97 -18.33
CA ASP A 103 29.47 13.04 -19.04
C ASP A 103 30.02 12.03 -18.02
N PRO A 104 30.16 10.74 -18.38
CA PRO A 104 30.80 9.77 -17.50
C PRO A 104 32.23 10.24 -17.22
N ALA A 105 32.46 10.65 -15.97
CA ALA A 105 33.73 11.14 -15.50
C ALA A 105 34.36 10.12 -14.56
N GLU A 106 35.69 10.05 -14.57
CA GLU A 106 36.46 9.21 -13.66
C GLU A 106 37.51 10.07 -12.94
N VAL A 107 37.97 9.60 -11.79
CA VAL A 107 39.06 10.23 -11.05
C VAL A 107 40.01 9.16 -10.52
N THR A 108 41.31 9.45 -10.59
CA THR A 108 42.34 8.54 -10.07
C THR A 108 42.69 8.92 -8.63
N LEU A 109 42.58 7.96 -7.71
CA LEU A 109 42.92 8.06 -6.29
C LEU A 109 44.01 7.02 -5.95
N ASP A 110 45.20 7.47 -5.52
CA ASP A 110 46.38 6.60 -5.24
C ASP A 110 46.66 5.58 -6.36
N GLY A 111 46.48 5.98 -7.62
CA GLY A 111 46.69 5.13 -8.80
C GLY A 111 45.49 4.27 -9.23
N ILE A 112 44.38 4.28 -8.50
CA ILE A 112 43.15 3.55 -8.83
C ILE A 112 42.10 4.50 -9.40
N THR A 113 41.58 4.17 -10.58
CA THR A 113 40.53 4.96 -11.25
C THR A 113 39.16 4.54 -10.75
N VAL A 114 38.37 5.53 -10.31
CA VAL A 114 37.00 5.32 -9.80
C VAL A 114 36.02 6.27 -10.49
N PRO A 115 34.74 5.89 -10.64
CA PRO A 115 33.72 6.77 -11.16
C PRO A 115 33.60 8.08 -10.37
N ARG A 116 33.37 9.17 -11.07
CA ARG A 116 33.15 10.52 -10.54
C ARG A 116 31.79 11.05 -10.99
N ALA A 117 31.06 11.65 -10.06
CA ALA A 117 29.85 12.41 -10.34
C ALA A 117 29.95 13.83 -9.76
N GLU A 118 29.29 14.79 -10.40
CA GLU A 118 29.08 16.14 -9.85
C GLU A 118 27.64 16.29 -9.37
N LEU A 119 27.44 16.92 -8.22
CA LEU A 119 26.12 17.03 -7.59
C LEU A 119 25.99 18.31 -6.77
N ASP A 120 24.79 18.89 -6.70
CA ASP A 120 24.46 19.86 -5.66
C ASP A 120 23.93 19.12 -4.42
N ALA A 121 24.57 19.32 -3.26
CA ALA A 121 24.12 18.73 -2.00
C ALA A 121 22.70 19.18 -1.60
N GLY A 122 22.28 20.37 -2.04
CA GLY A 122 20.95 20.92 -1.82
C GLY A 122 19.86 20.35 -2.74
N ASP A 123 20.24 19.55 -3.75
CA ASP A 123 19.27 18.89 -4.61
C ASP A 123 18.39 17.92 -3.78
N PRO A 124 17.05 18.04 -3.84
CA PRO A 124 16.16 17.11 -3.15
C PRO A 124 16.43 15.65 -3.51
N ALA A 125 16.83 15.38 -4.76
CA ALA A 125 17.15 14.05 -5.27
C ALA A 125 18.61 13.62 -5.06
N ALA A 126 19.42 14.40 -4.33
CA ALA A 126 20.86 14.12 -4.13
C ALA A 126 21.14 12.70 -3.63
N VAL A 127 20.41 12.26 -2.59
CA VAL A 127 20.55 10.91 -2.01
C VAL A 127 20.23 9.83 -3.04
N ALA A 128 19.10 9.96 -3.75
CA ALA A 128 18.69 9.02 -4.78
C ALA A 128 19.71 8.93 -5.93
N LYS A 129 20.27 10.08 -6.36
CA LYS A 129 21.30 10.14 -7.41
C LYS A 129 22.58 9.42 -6.98
N VAL A 130 23.04 9.59 -5.74
CA VAL A 130 24.21 8.88 -5.20
C VAL A 130 23.93 7.37 -5.14
N LEU A 131 22.77 6.95 -4.62
CA LEU A 131 22.38 5.54 -4.55
C LEU A 131 22.37 4.87 -5.93
N LEU A 132 21.75 5.51 -6.91
CA LEU A 132 21.69 5.02 -8.27
C LEU A 132 23.08 4.99 -8.92
N ALA A 133 23.96 5.94 -8.63
CA ALA A 133 25.33 5.94 -9.14
C ALA A 133 26.19 4.79 -8.55
N VAL A 134 26.06 4.52 -7.25
CA VAL A 134 26.77 3.41 -6.56
C VAL A 134 26.28 2.04 -7.03
N ARG A 135 24.98 1.91 -7.32
CA ARG A 135 24.36 0.66 -7.79
C ARG A 135 24.49 0.45 -9.29
N GLY A 136 24.42 1.53 -10.07
CA GLY A 136 24.36 1.52 -11.52
C GLY A 136 25.71 1.49 -12.21
N GLY A 137 26.82 1.80 -11.52
CA GLY A 137 28.14 1.90 -12.12
C GLY A 137 28.15 2.91 -13.25
N CYS A 138 28.36 4.20 -12.96
CA CYS A 138 28.32 5.24 -13.99
C CYS A 138 29.32 4.94 -15.14
N GLY A 139 28.80 4.61 -16.33
CA GLY A 139 29.59 4.43 -17.55
C GLY A 139 28.72 4.13 -18.76
N ALA A 140 28.93 4.91 -19.82
CA ALA A 140 28.10 4.96 -21.03
C ALA A 140 28.00 3.64 -21.81
N GLY A 141 26.82 3.44 -22.42
CA GLY A 141 26.65 2.85 -23.75
C GLY A 141 27.42 1.57 -24.08
N SER A 142 26.89 0.42 -23.66
CA SER A 142 26.90 -0.77 -24.52
C SER A 142 25.71 -1.66 -24.17
N ARG A 143 24.91 -2.00 -25.19
CA ARG A 143 23.93 -3.08 -25.08
C ARG A 143 24.72 -4.38 -24.82
N PRO A 144 24.30 -5.25 -23.89
CA PRO A 144 24.98 -6.52 -23.72
C PRO A 144 24.74 -7.39 -24.96
N THR A 145 25.81 -7.78 -25.63
CA THR A 145 25.81 -8.87 -26.61
C THR A 145 25.63 -10.21 -25.89
N PRO A 146 24.95 -11.19 -26.52
CA PRO A 146 24.57 -12.44 -25.89
C PRO A 146 25.74 -13.43 -25.85
N GLN A 147 26.82 -13.14 -25.11
CA GLN A 147 27.94 -14.09 -24.95
C GLN A 147 28.53 -14.23 -23.53
N ASP A 148 28.24 -13.36 -22.56
CA ASP A 148 28.72 -13.54 -21.16
C ASP A 148 27.65 -14.15 -20.23
N ARG A 149 27.04 -15.25 -20.68
CA ARG A 149 26.16 -16.09 -19.84
C ARG A 149 26.92 -17.30 -19.26
N THR A 150 28.12 -17.13 -18.71
CA THR A 150 28.77 -18.22 -17.95
C THR A 150 29.89 -17.70 -17.05
N ALA A 151 29.53 -17.10 -15.92
CA ALA A 151 30.21 -17.26 -14.62
C ALA A 151 29.66 -16.21 -13.63
N MET A 152 29.32 -16.65 -12.42
CA MET A 152 28.82 -15.85 -11.30
C MET A 152 27.38 -15.32 -11.45
N THR A 153 26.46 -16.26 -11.59
CA THR A 153 25.10 -16.11 -11.04
C THR A 153 25.07 -16.81 -9.69
N GLU A 154 25.14 -16.04 -8.61
CA GLU A 154 24.21 -16.24 -7.50
C GLU A 154 23.86 -14.86 -6.96
N ALA A 155 22.99 -14.18 -7.72
CA ALA A 155 22.18 -13.12 -7.17
C ALA A 155 21.43 -13.70 -5.96
N PRO A 156 21.23 -12.94 -4.86
CA PRO A 156 20.22 -13.34 -3.89
C PRO A 156 18.92 -13.53 -4.68
N PRO A 157 18.18 -14.62 -4.43
CA PRO A 157 17.01 -14.95 -5.22
C PRO A 157 16.06 -13.74 -5.24
N PRO A 158 15.32 -13.49 -6.32
CA PRO A 158 14.26 -12.49 -6.29
C PRO A 158 13.39 -12.79 -5.08
N ALA A 159 13.25 -11.82 -4.17
CA ALA A 159 12.41 -11.98 -3.00
C ALA A 159 11.05 -12.48 -3.47
N ASP A 160 10.66 -13.63 -2.95
CA ASP A 160 9.35 -14.22 -3.18
C ASP A 160 8.31 -13.11 -2.94
N PRO A 161 7.32 -12.85 -3.82
CA PRO A 161 6.20 -11.97 -3.48
C PRO A 161 5.44 -12.41 -2.21
N ALA A 162 5.78 -13.57 -1.63
CA ALA A 162 5.41 -14.01 -0.29
C ALA A 162 6.21 -13.39 0.88
N ALA A 163 7.34 -12.71 0.64
CA ALA A 163 8.26 -12.21 1.67
C ALA A 163 8.12 -10.70 1.97
N ALA A 164 7.32 -9.97 1.18
CA ALA A 164 7.04 -8.57 1.46
C ALA A 164 6.10 -8.45 2.68
N ARG A 165 6.46 -7.63 3.66
CA ARG A 165 5.64 -7.37 4.85
C ARG A 165 4.33 -6.73 4.40
N ARG A 166 3.19 -7.32 4.79
CA ARG A 166 1.87 -6.80 4.45
C ARG A 166 1.52 -5.63 5.36
N VAL A 167 1.13 -4.51 4.76
CA VAL A 167 0.74 -3.29 5.46
C VAL A 167 -0.64 -2.87 4.97
N VAL A 168 -1.62 -2.84 5.87
CA VAL A 168 -2.97 -2.34 5.54
C VAL A 168 -3.16 -0.99 6.21
N LEU A 169 -3.27 0.08 5.42
CA LEU A 169 -3.67 1.39 5.92
C LEU A 169 -5.18 1.47 5.88
N VAL A 170 -5.81 1.68 7.04
CA VAL A 170 -7.26 1.78 7.19
C VAL A 170 -7.64 3.22 7.52
N THR A 171 -8.34 3.86 6.60
CA THR A 171 -8.89 5.21 6.76
C THR A 171 -10.36 5.26 6.33
N GLY A 172 -10.97 6.43 6.34
CA GLY A 172 -12.34 6.60 5.87
C GLY A 172 -13.15 7.62 6.66
N MET A 173 -14.45 7.62 6.40
CA MET A 173 -15.40 8.48 7.09
C MET A 173 -15.49 8.09 8.57
N SER A 174 -15.43 9.08 9.46
CA SER A 174 -15.62 8.86 10.89
C SER A 174 -17.00 8.25 11.16
N GLY A 175 -17.04 7.07 11.78
CA GLY A 175 -18.28 6.32 12.02
C GLY A 175 -18.61 5.26 10.97
N ALA A 176 -17.79 5.11 9.92
CA ALA A 176 -17.94 4.05 8.91
C ALA A 176 -17.43 2.67 9.37
N GLY A 177 -17.18 2.45 10.67
CA GLY A 177 -16.82 1.12 11.17
C GLY A 177 -15.31 0.78 11.14
N ARG A 178 -14.42 1.77 10.97
CA ARG A 178 -12.95 1.61 11.00
C ARG A 178 -12.43 0.76 12.15
N SER A 179 -12.90 1.02 13.38
CA SER A 179 -12.52 0.25 14.57
C SER A 179 -12.98 -1.21 14.53
N THR A 180 -14.15 -1.46 13.93
CA THR A 180 -14.68 -2.83 13.76
C THR A 180 -13.88 -3.58 12.72
N PHE A 181 -13.51 -2.91 11.63
CA PHE A 181 -12.67 -3.48 10.58
C PHE A 181 -11.26 -3.78 11.07
N LEU A 182 -10.64 -2.87 11.83
CA LEU A 182 -9.34 -3.13 12.44
C LEU A 182 -9.35 -4.34 13.38
N ARG A 183 -10.38 -4.49 14.24
CA ARG A 183 -10.55 -5.69 15.06
C ARG A 183 -10.70 -6.96 14.24
N ALA A 184 -11.40 -6.87 13.11
CA ALA A 184 -11.50 -7.99 12.18
C ALA A 184 -10.14 -8.39 11.59
N LEU A 185 -9.26 -7.42 11.34
CA LEU A 185 -7.89 -7.67 10.89
C LEU A 185 -7.03 -8.30 12.00
N GLU A 186 -7.23 -7.88 13.25
CA GLU A 186 -6.61 -8.51 14.42
C GLU A 186 -6.99 -10.00 14.51
N ASP A 187 -8.28 -10.32 14.34
CA ASP A 187 -8.80 -11.69 14.38
C ASP A 187 -8.19 -12.59 13.28
N VAL A 188 -7.74 -12.01 12.16
CA VAL A 188 -7.07 -12.75 11.06
C VAL A 188 -5.56 -12.64 11.07
N GLY A 189 -4.98 -12.14 12.16
CA GLY A 189 -3.55 -12.23 12.47
C GLY A 189 -2.72 -10.99 12.14
N TYR A 190 -3.34 -9.84 11.85
CA TYR A 190 -2.61 -8.58 11.76
C TYR A 190 -2.28 -8.03 13.14
N GLU A 191 -1.10 -7.45 13.27
CA GLU A 191 -0.82 -6.51 14.35
C GLU A 191 -1.55 -5.19 14.07
N VAL A 192 -2.39 -4.75 15.01
CA VAL A 192 -3.25 -3.58 14.80
C VAL A 192 -2.77 -2.37 15.60
N VAL A 193 -2.63 -1.23 14.93
CA VAL A 193 -2.34 0.06 15.55
C VAL A 193 -3.43 1.06 15.19
N ASP A 194 -4.27 1.44 16.16
CA ASP A 194 -5.36 2.40 15.96
C ASP A 194 -4.92 3.84 16.31
N ASN A 195 -5.38 4.81 15.51
CA ASN A 195 -5.20 6.25 15.68
C ASN A 195 -3.72 6.67 15.71
N LEU A 196 -2.92 6.09 14.81
CA LEU A 196 -1.49 6.38 14.69
C LEU A 196 -1.30 7.79 14.09
N PRO A 197 -0.55 8.69 14.75
CA PRO A 197 -0.13 9.93 14.12
C PRO A 197 0.71 9.65 12.86
N LEU A 198 0.41 10.37 11.77
CA LEU A 198 1.03 10.11 10.47
C LEU A 198 2.56 10.14 10.49
N HIS A 199 3.18 10.99 11.31
CA HIS A 199 4.64 11.08 11.43
C HIS A 199 5.30 9.84 12.06
N LEU A 200 4.53 8.95 12.71
CA LEU A 200 5.02 7.69 13.26
C LEU A 200 4.75 6.51 12.34
N LEU A 201 4.06 6.72 11.22
CA LEU A 201 3.69 5.66 10.28
C LEU A 201 4.93 4.89 9.82
N ASP A 202 5.97 5.61 9.43
CA ASP A 202 7.20 5.00 8.92
C ASP A 202 7.89 4.10 9.95
N ALA A 203 8.03 4.59 11.18
CA ALA A 203 8.66 3.87 12.27
C ALA A 203 7.92 2.57 12.63
N VAL A 204 6.58 2.58 12.59
CA VAL A 204 5.77 1.38 12.87
C VAL A 204 5.84 0.37 11.72
N VAL A 205 5.83 0.85 10.47
CA VAL A 205 5.89 -0.02 9.29
C VAL A 205 7.28 -0.62 9.09
N ARG A 206 8.34 0.09 9.48
CA ARG A 206 9.73 -0.31 9.28
C ARG A 206 10.42 -0.82 10.55
N GLU A 207 9.67 -1.16 11.59
CA GLU A 207 10.24 -1.76 12.80
C GLU A 207 10.97 -3.09 12.46
N ASP A 208 12.29 -3.08 12.62
CA ASP A 208 13.17 -4.19 12.26
C ASP A 208 12.84 -5.47 13.06
N GLY A 209 12.86 -6.63 12.37
CA GLY A 209 12.66 -7.94 12.98
C GLY A 209 11.20 -8.42 13.11
N ARG A 210 10.24 -7.69 12.52
CA ARG A 210 8.83 -8.10 12.46
C ARG A 210 8.40 -8.45 11.04
N ASP A 211 8.28 -9.75 10.76
CA ASP A 211 7.60 -10.25 9.55
C ASP A 211 6.06 -10.20 9.68
N THR A 212 5.55 -9.88 10.87
CA THR A 212 4.10 -9.86 11.13
C THR A 212 3.41 -8.76 10.29
N PRO A 213 2.35 -9.13 9.55
CA PRO A 213 1.48 -8.18 8.87
C PRO A 213 0.92 -7.14 9.83
N VAL A 214 0.85 -5.89 9.41
CA VAL A 214 0.38 -4.77 10.25
C VAL A 214 -0.79 -4.05 9.61
N ALA A 215 -1.79 -3.71 10.42
CA ALA A 215 -2.95 -2.92 10.02
C ALA A 215 -3.00 -1.63 10.85
N ILE A 216 -2.93 -0.49 10.17
CA ILE A 216 -2.74 0.82 10.80
C ILE A 216 -3.96 1.71 10.51
N GLY A 217 -4.65 2.10 11.57
CA GLY A 217 -5.74 3.05 11.55
C GLY A 217 -5.25 4.49 11.57
N ILE A 218 -5.54 5.25 10.51
CA ILE A 218 -5.27 6.69 10.46
C ILE A 218 -6.56 7.41 10.07
N ASP A 219 -7.01 8.35 10.90
CA ASP A 219 -8.20 9.15 10.61
C ASP A 219 -7.98 10.63 10.91
N ILE A 220 -9.01 11.43 10.61
CA ILE A 220 -9.01 12.88 10.83
C ILE A 220 -8.83 13.31 12.30
N ARG A 221 -8.92 12.39 13.26
CA ARG A 221 -8.71 12.64 14.69
C ARG A 221 -7.24 12.47 15.07
N SER A 222 -6.46 11.79 14.25
CA SER A 222 -5.03 11.65 14.44
C SER A 222 -4.37 13.04 14.36
N ARG A 223 -3.48 13.34 15.32
CA ARG A 223 -2.83 14.66 15.40
C ARG A 223 -2.06 14.94 14.11
N SER A 224 -2.20 16.16 13.59
CA SER A 224 -1.55 16.61 12.34
C SER A 224 -2.02 15.87 11.08
N PHE A 225 -3.22 15.27 11.10
CA PHE A 225 -3.78 14.66 9.89
C PHE A 225 -4.01 15.72 8.80
N ALA A 226 -3.42 15.47 7.64
CA ALA A 226 -3.66 16.18 6.40
C ALA A 226 -3.62 15.17 5.25
N VAL A 227 -4.42 15.42 4.23
CA VAL A 227 -4.65 14.46 3.14
C VAL A 227 -3.42 14.36 2.25
N GLU A 228 -2.80 15.48 1.90
CA GLU A 228 -1.63 15.52 1.03
C GLU A 228 -0.43 14.80 1.67
N PRO A 229 -0.03 15.08 2.93
CA PRO A 229 1.05 14.33 3.58
C PRO A 229 0.73 12.84 3.74
N PHE A 230 -0.55 12.47 3.94
CA PHE A 230 -0.94 11.06 4.01
C PHE A 230 -0.71 10.36 2.68
N LEU A 231 -1.09 11.02 1.58
CA LEU A 231 -0.89 10.51 0.24
C LEU A 231 0.60 10.40 -0.11
N ASP A 232 1.40 11.41 0.25
CA ASP A 232 2.85 11.36 0.07
C ASP A 232 3.48 10.19 0.85
N ALA A 233 3.02 9.94 2.08
CA ALA A 233 3.47 8.82 2.88
C ALA A 233 3.03 7.47 2.27
N LEU A 234 1.80 7.36 1.76
CA LEU A 234 1.32 6.17 1.05
C LEU A 234 2.18 5.87 -0.17
N ASP A 235 2.48 6.89 -0.98
CA ASP A 235 3.30 6.76 -2.18
C ASP A 235 4.74 6.34 -1.82
N ALA A 236 5.30 6.88 -0.73
CA ALA A 236 6.62 6.49 -0.22
C ALA A 236 6.66 5.04 0.30
N LEU A 237 5.61 4.56 0.98
CA LEU A 237 5.53 3.17 1.42
C LEU A 237 5.36 2.21 0.25
N ARG A 238 4.55 2.56 -0.76
CA ARG A 238 4.35 1.75 -1.97
C ARG A 238 5.59 1.65 -2.87
N ALA A 239 6.49 2.63 -2.77
CA ALA A 239 7.76 2.61 -3.50
C ALA A 239 8.76 1.56 -2.95
N ASP A 240 8.51 1.02 -1.76
CA ASP A 240 9.37 0.02 -1.13
C ASP A 240 8.97 -1.40 -1.55
N PRO A 241 9.85 -2.15 -2.25
CA PRO A 241 9.55 -3.52 -2.67
C PRO A 241 9.46 -4.51 -1.52
N ALA A 242 9.94 -4.16 -0.32
CA ALA A 242 9.80 -4.98 0.88
C ALA A 242 8.41 -4.90 1.51
N LEU A 243 7.55 -3.97 1.04
CA LEU A 243 6.23 -3.73 1.60
C LEU A 243 5.13 -4.03 0.58
N ALA A 244 4.15 -4.83 0.99
CA ALA A 244 2.90 -5.01 0.28
C ALA A 244 1.83 -4.12 0.91
N VAL A 245 1.69 -2.89 0.40
CA VAL A 245 0.83 -1.85 1.00
C VAL A 245 -0.55 -1.83 0.34
N THR A 246 -1.60 -1.88 1.16
CA THR A 246 -3.00 -1.75 0.73
C THR A 246 -3.68 -0.62 1.48
N LEU A 247 -4.32 0.31 0.76
CA LEU A 247 -5.16 1.36 1.33
C LEU A 247 -6.63 0.93 1.29
N ALA A 248 -7.20 0.68 2.47
CA ALA A 248 -8.62 0.45 2.68
C ALA A 248 -9.31 1.74 3.16
N PHE A 249 -10.29 2.20 2.38
CA PHE A 249 -11.13 3.35 2.69
C PHE A 249 -12.55 2.88 3.03
N LEU A 250 -12.98 3.15 4.27
CA LEU A 250 -14.34 2.83 4.69
C LEU A 250 -15.26 4.04 4.50
N ASP A 251 -16.32 3.85 3.72
CA ASP A 251 -17.37 4.82 3.51
C ASP A 251 -18.69 4.32 4.12
N CYS A 252 -19.60 5.25 4.31
CA CYS A 252 -20.96 5.00 4.77
C CYS A 252 -21.83 6.19 4.36
N GLU A 253 -23.06 5.94 3.97
CA GLU A 253 -24.02 6.98 3.60
C GLU A 253 -24.20 8.01 4.71
N ASN A 254 -24.37 9.27 4.31
CA ASN A 254 -24.48 10.39 5.26
C ASN A 254 -25.64 10.22 6.26
N ALA A 255 -26.77 9.63 5.83
CA ALA A 255 -27.92 9.38 6.69
C ALA A 255 -27.62 8.30 7.74
N VAL A 256 -26.90 7.24 7.36
CA VAL A 256 -26.49 6.16 8.26
C VAL A 256 -25.43 6.66 9.25
N LEU A 257 -24.44 7.43 8.80
CA LEU A 257 -23.45 8.07 9.68
C LEU A 257 -24.11 8.98 10.72
N GLN A 258 -25.09 9.80 10.32
CA GLN A 258 -25.85 10.64 11.26
C GLN A 258 -26.54 9.80 12.32
N ARG A 259 -27.21 8.72 11.92
CA ARG A 259 -27.87 7.78 12.84
C ARG A 259 -26.87 7.18 13.84
N ARG A 260 -25.74 6.66 13.37
CA ARG A 260 -24.68 6.07 14.23
C ARG A 260 -24.10 7.08 15.22
N TYR A 261 -23.93 8.33 14.81
CA TYR A 261 -23.47 9.39 15.73
C TYR A 261 -24.52 9.75 16.78
N THR A 262 -25.80 9.78 16.41
CA THR A 262 -26.90 9.99 17.35
C THR A 262 -27.01 8.84 18.36
N GLU A 263 -26.89 7.58 17.90
CA GLU A 263 -26.92 6.38 18.74
C GLU A 263 -25.75 6.34 19.73
N THR A 264 -24.53 6.59 19.25
CA THR A 264 -23.33 6.57 20.09
C THR A 264 -23.18 7.84 20.94
N ARG A 265 -23.99 8.87 20.70
CA ARG A 265 -23.93 10.20 21.32
C ARG A 265 -22.54 10.85 21.27
N ARG A 266 -21.68 10.42 20.34
CA ARG A 266 -20.34 10.95 20.18
C ARG A 266 -20.40 12.27 19.41
N ARG A 267 -19.49 13.19 19.73
CA ARG A 267 -19.32 14.40 18.91
C ARG A 267 -18.50 14.06 17.68
N HIS A 268 -18.90 14.64 16.55
CA HIS A 268 -18.16 14.50 15.31
C HIS A 268 -16.94 15.45 15.30
N PRO A 269 -15.73 15.00 14.94
CA PRO A 269 -14.49 15.78 15.11
C PRO A 269 -14.51 17.14 14.38
N LEU A 270 -15.04 17.17 13.16
CA LEU A 270 -15.19 18.41 12.38
C LEU A 270 -16.49 19.18 12.63
N ALA A 271 -17.39 18.67 13.48
CA ALA A 271 -18.69 19.32 13.67
C ALA A 271 -18.65 20.51 14.62
N ARG A 272 -17.60 20.75 15.43
CA ARG A 272 -17.51 21.89 16.39
C ARG A 272 -18.88 22.28 17.01
N GLU A 273 -19.38 23.48 16.71
CA GLU A 273 -20.71 24.01 17.15
C GLU A 273 -21.82 23.84 16.10
N ARG A 274 -21.56 23.10 15.03
CA ARG A 274 -22.49 22.85 13.92
C ARG A 274 -23.20 21.50 14.07
N PRO A 275 -24.33 21.30 13.40
CA PRO A 275 -24.98 20.00 13.30
C PRO A 275 -24.03 18.91 12.77
N VAL A 276 -24.18 17.68 13.26
CA VAL A 276 -23.36 16.51 12.85
C VAL A 276 -23.36 16.32 11.33
N ARG A 277 -24.51 16.56 10.67
CA ARG A 277 -24.64 16.54 9.21
C ARG A 277 -23.59 17.39 8.50
N ASP A 278 -23.35 18.60 9.00
CA ASP A 278 -22.43 19.55 8.36
C ASP A 278 -20.97 19.11 8.58
N GLY A 279 -20.67 18.52 9.74
CA GLY A 279 -19.39 17.87 10.02
C GLY A 279 -19.10 16.71 9.07
N ILE A 280 -20.09 15.85 8.83
CA ILE A 280 -19.98 14.71 7.89
C ILE A 280 -19.76 15.21 6.47
N ALA A 281 -20.50 16.23 6.03
CA ALA A 281 -20.34 16.79 4.69
C ALA A 281 -18.95 17.42 4.48
N ALA A 282 -18.42 18.11 5.50
CA ALA A 282 -17.07 18.68 5.47
C ALA A 282 -15.99 17.59 5.46
N GLU A 283 -16.14 16.54 6.28
CA GLU A 283 -15.22 15.40 6.29
C GLU A 283 -15.18 14.71 4.93
N ARG A 284 -16.33 14.42 4.35
CA ARG A 284 -16.43 13.76 3.04
C ARG A 284 -15.65 14.51 1.97
N ARG A 285 -15.79 15.83 1.91
CA ARG A 285 -15.04 16.66 0.96
C ARG A 285 -13.54 16.62 1.21
N LEU A 286 -13.13 16.59 2.48
CA LEU A 286 -11.73 16.52 2.86
C LEU A 286 -11.11 15.18 2.44
N VAL A 287 -11.76 14.05 2.74
CA VAL A 287 -11.18 12.71 2.55
C VAL A 287 -11.44 12.10 1.16
N GLU A 288 -12.19 12.76 0.27
CA GLU A 288 -12.47 12.29 -1.09
C GLU A 288 -11.20 11.95 -1.91
N PRO A 289 -10.08 12.69 -1.81
CA PRO A 289 -8.84 12.32 -2.50
C PRO A 289 -8.28 10.96 -2.01
N LEU A 290 -8.45 10.65 -0.71
CA LEU A 290 -8.05 9.35 -0.16
C LEU A 290 -8.91 8.22 -0.69
N ARG A 291 -10.23 8.45 -0.80
CA ARG A 291 -11.16 7.49 -1.42
C ARG A 291 -10.77 7.20 -2.87
N THR A 292 -10.35 8.22 -3.61
CA THR A 292 -9.96 8.08 -5.02
C THR A 292 -8.69 7.25 -5.21
N ARG A 293 -7.78 7.26 -4.23
CA ARG A 293 -6.53 6.48 -4.27
C ARG A 293 -6.58 5.14 -3.54
N ALA A 294 -7.71 4.84 -2.91
CA ALA A 294 -7.89 3.60 -2.16
C ALA A 294 -7.87 2.39 -3.10
N ASP A 295 -7.11 1.38 -2.73
CA ASP A 295 -7.16 0.07 -3.41
C ASP A 295 -8.51 -0.59 -3.15
N MET A 296 -9.07 -0.33 -1.98
CA MET A 296 -10.36 -0.84 -1.56
C MET A 296 -11.22 0.29 -1.01
N ALA A 297 -12.37 0.53 -1.63
CA ALA A 297 -13.42 1.39 -1.09
C ALA A 297 -14.57 0.51 -0.60
N ILE A 298 -14.75 0.43 0.72
CA ILE A 298 -15.75 -0.43 1.36
C ILE A 298 -16.93 0.42 1.80
N ASP A 299 -18.10 0.17 1.23
CA ASP A 299 -19.35 0.77 1.70
C ASP A 299 -19.94 -0.06 2.86
N THR A 300 -20.00 0.54 4.04
CA THR A 300 -20.50 -0.09 5.28
C THR A 300 -21.94 0.31 5.63
N SER A 301 -22.67 0.92 4.68
CA SER A 301 -24.02 1.44 4.92
C SER A 301 -25.02 0.35 5.33
N THR A 302 -24.87 -0.85 4.80
CA THR A 302 -25.73 -2.02 5.06
C THR A 302 -24.99 -3.23 5.59
N LEU A 303 -23.70 -3.06 5.93
CA LEU A 303 -22.91 -4.12 6.54
C LEU A 303 -23.06 -4.08 8.06
N ASP A 304 -23.45 -5.21 8.64
CA ASP A 304 -23.39 -5.44 10.07
C ASP A 304 -21.92 -5.75 10.51
N PRO A 305 -21.62 -5.77 11.83
CA PRO A 305 -20.27 -6.06 12.30
C PRO A 305 -19.75 -7.47 11.99
N LYS A 306 -20.62 -8.45 11.75
CA LYS A 306 -20.25 -9.82 11.39
C LYS A 306 -19.88 -9.88 9.91
N ASP A 307 -20.67 -9.27 9.04
CA ASP A 307 -20.42 -9.20 7.61
C ASP A 307 -19.17 -8.37 7.29
N LEU A 308 -18.95 -7.27 8.02
CA LEU A 308 -17.72 -6.50 7.90
C LEU A 308 -16.48 -7.31 8.33
N ARG A 309 -16.62 -8.18 9.35
CA ARG A 309 -15.55 -9.11 9.76
C ARG A 309 -15.27 -10.16 8.71
N HIS A 310 -16.31 -10.78 8.15
CA HIS A 310 -16.16 -11.73 7.05
C HIS A 310 -15.52 -11.08 5.83
N LEU A 311 -15.91 -9.85 5.49
CA LEU A 311 -15.32 -9.07 4.41
C LEU A 311 -13.82 -8.83 4.66
N ALA A 312 -13.44 -8.39 5.86
CA ALA A 312 -12.04 -8.19 6.22
C ALA A 312 -11.23 -9.49 6.15
N ALA A 313 -11.77 -10.59 6.69
CA ALA A 313 -11.11 -11.89 6.67
C ALA A 313 -10.92 -12.42 5.24
N ALA A 314 -11.93 -12.27 4.39
CA ALA A 314 -11.85 -12.72 3.01
C ALA A 314 -10.98 -11.82 2.13
N GLN A 315 -10.98 -10.51 2.38
CA GLN A 315 -10.19 -9.55 1.61
C GLN A 315 -8.75 -9.41 2.09
N LEU A 316 -8.45 -9.65 3.36
CA LEU A 316 -7.12 -9.35 3.89
C LEU A 316 -6.52 -10.54 4.68
N GLY A 317 -7.22 -11.68 4.77
CA GLY A 317 -6.74 -12.86 5.46
C GLY A 317 -5.29 -13.27 5.11
N LEU A 318 -4.56 -13.69 6.14
CA LEU A 318 -3.12 -14.00 6.04
C LEU A 318 -2.84 -15.43 5.58
N ASP A 319 -3.81 -16.33 5.68
CA ASP A 319 -3.67 -17.71 5.24
C ASP A 319 -3.60 -17.80 3.70
N ARG A 320 -2.36 -17.87 3.18
CA ARG A 320 -2.01 -18.18 1.79
C ARG A 320 -2.36 -19.62 1.34
N GLN A 321 -3.21 -20.34 2.09
CA GLN A 321 -3.79 -21.62 1.66
C GLN A 321 -5.13 -21.47 0.93
N ALA A 322 -5.76 -20.29 0.97
CA ALA A 322 -7.03 -20.08 0.27
C ALA A 322 -6.78 -19.48 -1.13
N GLY A 323 -7.36 -20.08 -2.16
CA GLY A 323 -7.39 -19.50 -3.51
C GLY A 323 -8.07 -18.13 -3.55
N MET A 324 -8.19 -17.55 -4.75
CA MET A 324 -8.89 -16.28 -4.99
C MET A 324 -10.23 -16.20 -4.22
N ALA A 325 -10.39 -15.19 -3.37
CA ALA A 325 -11.64 -14.99 -2.63
C ALA A 325 -12.73 -14.44 -3.57
N ILE A 326 -13.95 -14.95 -3.44
CA ILE A 326 -15.06 -14.56 -4.32
C ILE A 326 -16.14 -13.86 -3.50
N PHE A 327 -16.54 -12.68 -3.94
CA PHE A 327 -17.61 -11.88 -3.35
C PHE A 327 -18.79 -11.87 -4.29
N VAL A 328 -19.98 -12.10 -3.75
CA VAL A 328 -21.23 -11.97 -4.49
C VAL A 328 -22.05 -10.89 -3.78
N THR A 329 -22.44 -9.85 -4.52
CA THR A 329 -23.24 -8.76 -3.97
C THR A 329 -24.46 -8.49 -4.82
N SER A 330 -25.62 -8.35 -4.20
CA SER A 330 -26.83 -7.87 -4.89
C SER A 330 -26.97 -6.36 -4.73
N PHE A 331 -27.37 -5.67 -5.79
CA PHE A 331 -27.51 -4.21 -5.75
C PHE A 331 -28.69 -3.65 -6.58
N ALA A 332 -29.01 -2.38 -6.34
CA ALA A 332 -29.99 -1.57 -7.03
C ALA A 332 -29.33 -0.66 -8.06
N PHE A 333 -29.69 -0.78 -9.34
CA PHE A 333 -29.16 0.10 -10.41
C PHE A 333 -29.44 1.58 -10.17
N ARG A 334 -30.56 1.91 -9.51
CA ARG A 334 -30.91 3.31 -9.19
C ARG A 334 -29.93 3.96 -8.19
N GLU A 335 -29.27 3.15 -7.36
CA GLU A 335 -28.25 3.59 -6.39
C GLU A 335 -26.82 3.46 -6.96
N GLY A 336 -26.68 3.04 -8.23
CA GLY A 336 -25.41 2.89 -8.93
C GLY A 336 -24.76 1.52 -8.78
N VAL A 337 -23.84 1.18 -9.69
CA VAL A 337 -23.10 -0.09 -9.68
C VAL A 337 -22.00 -0.04 -8.61
N PRO A 338 -21.79 -1.11 -7.80
CA PRO A 338 -20.64 -1.18 -6.89
C PRO A 338 -19.33 -0.97 -7.65
N ARG A 339 -18.44 -0.12 -7.12
CA ARG A 339 -17.22 0.28 -7.84
C ARG A 339 -16.17 -0.83 -7.86
N GLU A 340 -16.23 -1.69 -6.86
CA GLU A 340 -15.41 -2.86 -6.64
C GLU A 340 -15.82 -4.07 -7.49
N ALA A 341 -16.90 -3.96 -8.28
CA ALA A 341 -17.42 -5.06 -9.08
C ALA A 341 -16.53 -5.36 -10.30
N ASP A 342 -16.04 -6.60 -10.38
CA ASP A 342 -15.33 -7.12 -11.54
C ASP A 342 -16.29 -7.62 -12.63
N LEU A 343 -17.36 -8.29 -12.19
CA LEU A 343 -18.42 -8.81 -13.04
C LEU A 343 -19.75 -8.22 -12.60
N VAL A 344 -20.54 -7.73 -13.55
CA VAL A 344 -21.85 -7.13 -13.28
C VAL A 344 -22.91 -7.82 -14.13
N PHE A 345 -23.93 -8.37 -13.49
CA PHE A 345 -25.06 -9.04 -14.16
C PHE A 345 -26.35 -8.24 -13.96
N ASP A 346 -26.95 -7.82 -15.06
CA ASP A 346 -28.28 -7.18 -15.05
C ASP A 346 -29.38 -8.24 -15.11
N VAL A 347 -30.24 -8.29 -14.10
CA VAL A 347 -31.38 -9.23 -14.01
C VAL A 347 -32.74 -8.51 -14.04
N ARG A 348 -32.78 -7.26 -14.52
CA ARG A 348 -34.02 -6.46 -14.60
C ARG A 348 -35.06 -7.02 -15.56
N PHE A 349 -34.66 -7.91 -16.47
CA PHE A 349 -35.55 -8.54 -17.44
C PHE A 349 -36.40 -9.68 -16.86
N LEU A 350 -35.97 -10.27 -15.74
CA LEU A 350 -36.73 -11.34 -15.08
C LEU A 350 -38.07 -10.82 -14.55
N ARG A 351 -39.06 -11.73 -14.50
CA ARG A 351 -40.39 -11.52 -13.88
C ARG A 351 -40.26 -10.74 -12.58
N ASN A 352 -41.00 -9.65 -12.50
CA ASN A 352 -40.89 -8.68 -11.43
C ASN A 352 -41.84 -9.04 -10.27
N PRO A 353 -41.35 -9.48 -9.11
CA PRO A 353 -42.21 -9.83 -7.97
C PRO A 353 -43.01 -8.63 -7.42
N HIS A 354 -42.62 -7.41 -7.79
CA HIS A 354 -43.29 -6.19 -7.33
C HIS A 354 -44.71 -6.01 -7.92
N SER A 355 -45.07 -6.68 -9.01
CA SER A 355 -46.44 -6.65 -9.54
C SER A 355 -47.42 -7.51 -8.72
N ASP A 356 -46.90 -8.43 -7.92
CA ASP A 356 -47.69 -9.26 -7.01
C ASP A 356 -47.78 -8.58 -5.62
N PRO A 357 -48.99 -8.22 -5.14
CA PRO A 357 -49.17 -7.58 -3.84
C PRO A 357 -48.62 -8.39 -2.66
N GLU A 358 -48.64 -9.73 -2.74
CA GLU A 358 -48.19 -10.62 -1.66
C GLU A 358 -46.65 -10.73 -1.62
N LEU A 359 -45.99 -10.67 -2.77
CA LEU A 359 -44.52 -10.75 -2.87
C LEU A 359 -43.83 -9.39 -2.72
N ARG A 360 -44.54 -8.29 -3.01
CA ARG A 360 -44.03 -6.92 -2.90
C ARG A 360 -43.39 -6.58 -1.54
N PRO A 361 -43.96 -6.95 -0.37
CA PRO A 361 -43.33 -6.70 0.92
C PRO A 361 -42.19 -7.66 1.27
N LEU A 362 -42.00 -8.75 0.53
CA LEU A 362 -40.95 -9.73 0.79
C LEU A 362 -39.60 -9.29 0.19
N THR A 363 -38.59 -10.13 0.33
CA THR A 363 -37.23 -9.95 -0.20
C THR A 363 -36.83 -11.19 -1.00
N GLY A 364 -35.75 -11.11 -1.77
CA GLY A 364 -35.24 -12.29 -2.49
C GLY A 364 -34.69 -13.40 -1.58
N LEU A 365 -34.60 -13.17 -0.27
CA LEU A 365 -34.29 -14.21 0.72
C LEU A 365 -35.51 -15.08 1.03
N ASP A 366 -36.72 -14.57 0.77
CA ASP A 366 -37.96 -15.30 1.00
C ASP A 366 -38.19 -16.34 -0.10
N PRO A 367 -38.42 -17.62 0.23
CA PRO A 367 -38.58 -18.69 -0.77
C PRO A 367 -39.64 -18.41 -1.83
N ALA A 368 -40.75 -17.76 -1.46
CA ALA A 368 -41.82 -17.40 -2.39
C ALA A 368 -41.37 -16.42 -3.48
N VAL A 369 -40.45 -15.49 -3.15
CA VAL A 369 -39.88 -14.57 -4.14
C VAL A 369 -38.90 -15.31 -5.04
N GLY A 370 -38.06 -16.17 -4.47
CA GLY A 370 -37.15 -17.02 -5.23
C GLY A 370 -37.89 -17.90 -6.24
N GLU A 371 -38.97 -18.56 -5.82
CA GLU A 371 -39.81 -19.40 -6.68
C GLU A 371 -40.45 -18.59 -7.81
N HIS A 372 -41.01 -17.41 -7.49
CA HIS A 372 -41.58 -16.52 -8.52
C HIS A 372 -40.56 -16.11 -9.57
N VAL A 373 -39.32 -15.80 -9.16
CA VAL A 373 -38.23 -15.47 -10.09
C VAL A 373 -37.83 -16.68 -10.93
N CYS A 374 -37.80 -17.88 -10.34
CA CYS A 374 -37.48 -19.13 -11.03
C CYS A 374 -38.52 -19.56 -12.08
N GLN A 375 -39.77 -19.11 -11.94
CA GLN A 375 -40.85 -19.37 -12.91
C GLN A 375 -40.74 -18.52 -14.19
N ASP A 376 -39.79 -17.60 -14.28
CA ASP A 376 -39.48 -16.91 -15.52
C ASP A 376 -38.94 -17.92 -16.56
N PRO A 377 -39.49 -17.97 -17.80
CA PRO A 377 -39.03 -18.89 -18.84
C PRO A 377 -37.54 -18.81 -19.15
N ASP A 378 -36.92 -17.64 -19.00
CA ASP A 378 -35.52 -17.40 -19.32
C ASP A 378 -34.58 -17.72 -18.15
N TYR A 379 -35.11 -17.87 -16.93
CA TYR A 379 -34.31 -18.08 -15.73
C TYR A 379 -33.45 -19.36 -15.76
N PRO A 380 -33.97 -20.54 -16.17
CA PRO A 380 -33.15 -21.75 -16.25
C PRO A 380 -31.96 -21.60 -17.21
N ALA A 381 -32.17 -20.94 -18.36
CA ALA A 381 -31.12 -20.70 -19.35
C ALA A 381 -30.08 -19.70 -18.84
N LEU A 382 -30.51 -18.61 -18.19
CA LEU A 382 -29.62 -17.65 -17.53
C LEU A 382 -28.75 -18.35 -16.48
N ARG A 383 -29.36 -19.11 -15.58
CA ARG A 383 -28.69 -19.83 -14.49
C ARG A 383 -27.64 -20.81 -15.04
N ALA A 384 -27.99 -21.59 -16.05
CA ALA A 384 -27.06 -22.50 -16.71
C ALA A 384 -25.90 -21.76 -17.39
N GLY A 385 -26.17 -20.63 -18.04
CA GLY A 385 -25.18 -19.77 -18.66
C GLY A 385 -24.19 -19.18 -17.66
N LEU A 386 -24.68 -18.64 -16.54
CA LEU A 386 -23.87 -18.11 -15.44
C LEU A 386 -22.97 -19.21 -14.85
N ALA A 387 -23.52 -20.39 -14.56
CA ALA A 387 -22.74 -21.52 -14.05
C ALA A 387 -21.64 -21.97 -15.03
N ALA A 388 -21.97 -22.09 -16.32
CA ALA A 388 -21.01 -22.46 -17.35
C ALA A 388 -19.91 -21.40 -17.54
N MET A 389 -20.24 -20.12 -17.38
CA MET A 389 -19.28 -19.04 -17.45
C MET A 389 -18.35 -19.04 -16.24
N LEU A 390 -18.88 -19.07 -15.01
CA LEU A 390 -18.09 -19.07 -13.79
C LEU A 390 -17.15 -20.28 -13.69
N ARG A 391 -17.61 -21.47 -14.12
CA ARG A 391 -16.76 -22.67 -14.21
C ARG A 391 -15.53 -22.47 -15.10
N ARG A 392 -15.60 -21.58 -16.09
CA ARG A 392 -14.49 -21.26 -17.00
C ARG A 392 -13.63 -20.09 -16.51
N LEU A 393 -14.26 -19.06 -15.94
CA LEU A 393 -13.59 -17.82 -15.54
C LEU A 393 -12.86 -17.95 -14.21
N VAL A 394 -13.49 -18.56 -13.19
CA VAL A 394 -12.92 -18.64 -11.84
C VAL A 394 -11.51 -19.25 -11.83
N PRO A 395 -11.26 -20.42 -12.46
CA PRO A 395 -9.90 -20.98 -12.50
C PRO A 395 -8.91 -20.15 -13.32
N ARG A 396 -9.39 -19.31 -14.24
CA ARG A 396 -8.52 -18.43 -15.04
C ARG A 396 -8.06 -17.23 -14.22
N TYR A 397 -8.97 -16.59 -13.49
CA TYR A 397 -8.62 -15.50 -12.57
C TYR A 397 -7.68 -15.99 -11.47
N GLU A 398 -7.89 -17.20 -10.95
CA GLU A 398 -6.97 -17.83 -9.99
C GLU A 398 -5.56 -17.99 -10.58
N ARG A 399 -5.44 -18.50 -11.80
CA ARG A 399 -4.13 -18.65 -12.48
C ARG A 399 -3.47 -17.33 -12.83
N GLU A 400 -4.25 -16.29 -13.08
CA GLU A 400 -3.76 -14.93 -13.29
C GLU A 400 -3.21 -14.31 -12.00
N GLY A 401 -3.44 -14.93 -10.84
CA GLY A 401 -3.00 -14.44 -9.54
C GLY A 401 -3.93 -13.37 -8.99
N LYS A 402 -5.18 -13.31 -9.46
CA LYS A 402 -6.16 -12.36 -8.93
C LYS A 402 -6.50 -12.73 -7.49
N SER A 403 -6.33 -11.79 -6.57
CA SER A 403 -6.58 -12.00 -5.14
C SER A 403 -8.07 -12.06 -4.81
N TYR A 404 -8.90 -11.27 -5.49
CA TYR A 404 -10.34 -11.14 -5.22
C TYR A 404 -11.15 -11.12 -6.52
N LEU A 405 -12.34 -11.69 -6.51
CA LEU A 405 -13.32 -11.58 -7.59
C LEU A 405 -14.65 -11.10 -7.01
N THR A 406 -15.08 -9.90 -7.36
CA THR A 406 -16.38 -9.36 -6.96
C THR A 406 -17.40 -9.48 -8.07
N ILE A 407 -18.50 -10.17 -7.79
CA ILE A 407 -19.60 -10.42 -8.71
C ILE A 407 -20.84 -9.68 -8.22
N ALA A 408 -21.24 -8.65 -8.93
CA ALA A 408 -22.40 -7.84 -8.61
C ALA A 408 -23.62 -8.24 -9.45
N VAL A 409 -24.77 -8.44 -8.81
CA VAL A 409 -26.04 -8.76 -9.46
C VAL A 409 -27.04 -7.62 -9.24
N GLY A 410 -27.49 -7.00 -10.33
CA GLY A 410 -28.26 -5.76 -10.30
C GLY A 410 -29.71 -5.94 -10.71
N CYS A 411 -30.64 -5.40 -9.91
CA CYS A 411 -32.02 -5.15 -10.35
C CYS A 411 -32.39 -3.68 -10.12
N THR A 412 -33.62 -3.25 -10.43
CA THR A 412 -33.98 -1.83 -10.29
C THR A 412 -33.94 -1.34 -8.84
N GLY A 413 -34.42 -2.16 -7.88
CA GLY A 413 -34.62 -1.77 -6.49
C GLY A 413 -33.80 -2.55 -5.45
N GLY A 414 -32.92 -3.47 -5.88
CA GLY A 414 -31.99 -4.19 -5.01
C GLY A 414 -32.60 -5.18 -4.00
N ARG A 415 -33.93 -5.37 -3.98
CA ARG A 415 -34.64 -6.12 -2.93
C ARG A 415 -35.07 -7.56 -3.29
N HIS A 416 -35.43 -7.81 -4.55
CA HIS A 416 -36.10 -9.07 -4.95
C HIS A 416 -35.23 -9.90 -5.90
N ARG A 417 -35.26 -9.59 -7.20
CA ARG A 417 -34.61 -10.38 -8.26
C ARG A 417 -33.10 -10.48 -8.08
N SER A 418 -32.44 -9.37 -7.78
CA SER A 418 -30.98 -9.33 -7.59
C SER A 418 -30.54 -10.19 -6.41
N VAL A 419 -31.30 -10.16 -5.31
CA VAL A 419 -31.05 -10.94 -4.10
C VAL A 419 -31.21 -12.43 -4.40
N ALA A 420 -32.35 -12.82 -4.99
CA ALA A 420 -32.62 -14.21 -5.34
C ALA A 420 -31.56 -14.79 -6.29
N VAL A 421 -31.15 -14.04 -7.32
CA VAL A 421 -30.10 -14.49 -8.25
C VAL A 421 -28.71 -14.52 -7.59
N ALA A 422 -28.42 -13.60 -6.67
CA ALA A 422 -27.15 -13.59 -5.93
C ALA A 422 -27.01 -14.82 -5.01
N GLU A 423 -28.08 -15.22 -4.31
CA GLU A 423 -28.15 -16.47 -3.54
C GLU A 423 -27.89 -17.69 -4.41
N ASP A 424 -28.54 -17.74 -5.58
CA ASP A 424 -28.37 -18.83 -6.55
C ASP A 424 -26.94 -18.89 -7.10
N LEU A 425 -26.33 -17.74 -7.35
CA LEU A 425 -24.93 -17.65 -7.77
C LEU A 425 -23.97 -18.12 -6.69
N ALA A 426 -24.23 -17.77 -5.42
CA ALA A 426 -23.46 -18.26 -4.28
C ALA A 426 -23.57 -19.79 -4.16
N ALA A 427 -24.77 -20.35 -4.35
CA ALA A 427 -24.97 -21.80 -4.38
C ALA A 427 -24.22 -22.49 -5.54
N ILE A 428 -24.20 -21.88 -6.74
CA ILE A 428 -23.42 -22.37 -7.87
C ILE A 428 -21.93 -22.43 -7.53
N LEU A 429 -21.39 -21.36 -6.93
CA LEU A 429 -19.97 -21.28 -6.55
C LEU A 429 -19.61 -22.30 -5.46
N ARG A 430 -20.47 -22.50 -4.46
CA ARG A 430 -20.33 -23.59 -3.46
C ARG A 430 -20.28 -24.96 -4.13
N GLY A 431 -21.14 -25.20 -5.12
CA GLY A 431 -21.12 -26.42 -5.93
C GLY A 431 -19.84 -26.61 -6.77
N LEU A 432 -19.05 -25.56 -6.99
CA LEU A 432 -17.73 -25.61 -7.64
C LEU A 432 -16.58 -25.79 -6.64
N GLY A 433 -16.87 -25.98 -5.35
CA GLY A 433 -15.86 -26.10 -4.29
C GLY A 433 -15.20 -24.76 -3.97
N ARG A 434 -15.98 -23.68 -3.98
CA ARG A 434 -15.56 -22.34 -3.56
C ARG A 434 -16.50 -21.82 -2.50
N GLU A 435 -16.00 -21.06 -1.53
CA GLU A 435 -16.82 -20.45 -0.49
C GLU A 435 -16.93 -18.94 -0.74
N PRO A 436 -17.99 -18.47 -1.45
CA PRO A 436 -18.17 -17.06 -1.68
C PRO A 436 -18.70 -16.34 -0.43
N VAL A 437 -18.26 -15.11 -0.24
CA VAL A 437 -18.88 -14.17 0.71
C VAL A 437 -20.07 -13.50 0.01
N LEU A 438 -21.27 -13.68 0.56
CA LEU A 438 -22.50 -13.11 0.03
C LEU A 438 -22.90 -11.87 0.83
N SER A 439 -23.32 -10.81 0.13
CA SER A 439 -23.84 -9.58 0.73
C SER A 439 -24.98 -9.00 -0.09
N HIS A 440 -25.87 -8.24 0.55
CA HIS A 440 -27.02 -7.61 -0.10
C HIS A 440 -27.04 -6.11 0.18
N ARG A 441 -26.48 -5.33 -0.73
CA ARG A 441 -26.20 -3.89 -0.51
C ARG A 441 -27.44 -3.08 -0.14
N ASP A 442 -28.61 -3.39 -0.69
CA ASP A 442 -29.83 -2.58 -0.49
C ASP A 442 -30.89 -3.27 0.39
N LEU A 443 -30.55 -4.40 1.02
CA LEU A 443 -31.36 -4.99 2.09
C LEU A 443 -30.88 -4.42 3.43
N GLY A 444 -31.73 -3.66 4.14
CA GLY A 444 -31.39 -3.22 5.50
C GLY A 444 -31.37 -4.38 6.51
N ASP A 445 -30.76 -4.15 7.68
CA ASP A 445 -30.51 -5.12 8.79
C ASP A 445 -31.71 -5.97 9.28
N SER A 446 -32.93 -5.77 8.78
CA SER A 446 -34.14 -6.44 9.27
C SER A 446 -34.38 -7.85 8.71
N ALA A 447 -33.54 -8.38 7.81
CA ALA A 447 -33.85 -9.61 7.06
C ALA A 447 -32.97 -10.83 7.40
N GLY A 448 -31.92 -10.67 8.22
CA GLY A 448 -31.04 -11.76 8.65
C GLY A 448 -31.55 -12.49 9.89
N GLY A 449 -32.64 -13.27 9.75
CA GLY A 449 -33.10 -14.16 10.81
C GLY A 449 -32.17 -15.37 10.97
N ALA A 450 -31.68 -15.59 12.19
CA ALA A 450 -30.81 -16.71 12.57
C ALA A 450 -31.41 -18.09 12.19
N PRO A 451 -30.58 -19.09 11.82
CA PRO A 451 -31.06 -20.46 11.71
C PRO A 451 -31.35 -21.02 13.11
N ALA A 452 -32.47 -21.71 13.24
CA ALA A 452 -32.83 -22.53 14.41
C ALA A 452 -31.94 -23.76 14.53
#